data_AF-A0A9X7N6K4-F1
#
_entry.id   AF-A0A9X7N6K4-F1
#
_cell.length_a   1.000
_cell.length_b   1.000
_cell.length_c   1.000
_cell.angle_alpha   90.00
_cell.angle_beta   90.00
_cell.angle_gamma   90.00
#
_symmetry.space_group_name_H-M   'P 1'
#
loop_
_entity.id
_entity.type
_entity.pdbx_description
1 polymer ?
#
loop_
_entity_poly.entity_id
_entity_poly.type
_entity_poly.pdbx_seq_one_letter_code
_entity_poly.pdbx_strand_id
1 'polypeptide(L)'
;MSSREIAELTDASHDNVLKTIRALVARGVVSGNETPYTHQQNGQVYSEFLLTYRDTMVVVSGYSVELRAKIIDRWQELEQQVTRPLTAAEQLLASVQLTVDLERRQRQTEHQVAALAETVGDMDRAHPLLDSIPNGMESITAIRQRIGKQYGLPPRVIDAVVREMPHSPRPFAMVRSKHEELNARPFAVWAKAEISRVFERFARGCTFVTQHRATHPDFGAGLERFQMRGTPAQEAAE
;
A
#
# COMPACT_ATOMS: atom_id res chain seq x y z
N MET A 1 6.73 -21.77 -44.84
CA MET A 1 6.30 -22.03 -46.23
C MET A 1 7.12 -21.14 -47.14
N SER A 2 7.60 -21.67 -48.26
CA SER A 2 8.37 -20.89 -49.23
C SER A 2 7.45 -20.03 -50.10
N SER A 3 7.97 -18.90 -50.59
CA SER A 3 7.26 -18.07 -51.57
C SER A 3 6.88 -18.82 -52.87
N ARG A 4 7.59 -19.90 -53.20
CA ARG A 4 7.32 -20.76 -54.36
C ARG A 4 6.12 -21.67 -54.11
N GLU A 5 6.08 -22.32 -52.96
CA GLU A 5 4.92 -23.11 -52.52
C GLU A 5 3.66 -22.23 -52.44
N ILE A 6 3.79 -20.98 -51.98
CA ILE A 6 2.67 -20.02 -51.97
C ILE A 6 2.18 -19.73 -53.39
N ALA A 7 3.09 -19.50 -54.33
CA ALA A 7 2.75 -19.25 -55.74
C ALA A 7 2.00 -20.44 -56.35
N GLU A 8 2.47 -21.66 -56.10
CA GLU A 8 1.82 -22.90 -56.55
C GLU A 8 0.42 -23.08 -55.94
N LEU A 9 0.27 -22.83 -54.64
CA LEU A 9 -1.00 -23.00 -53.93
C LEU A 9 -2.05 -21.93 -54.26
N THR A 10 -1.60 -20.75 -54.70
CA THR A 10 -2.47 -19.60 -55.00
C THR A 10 -2.67 -19.35 -56.48
N ASP A 11 -2.12 -20.22 -57.34
CA ASP A 11 -2.10 -20.10 -58.80
C ASP A 11 -1.61 -18.72 -59.28
N ALA A 12 -0.65 -18.15 -58.53
CA ALA A 12 -0.06 -16.84 -58.78
C ALA A 12 1.38 -17.00 -59.26
N SER A 13 1.87 -16.06 -60.08
CA SER A 13 3.29 -16.09 -60.47
C SER A 13 4.19 -15.83 -59.27
N HIS A 14 5.31 -16.56 -59.19
CA HIS A 14 6.31 -16.40 -58.11
C HIS A 14 6.82 -14.95 -58.02
N ASP A 15 7.02 -14.27 -59.16
CA ASP A 15 7.39 -12.85 -59.21
C ASP A 15 6.37 -11.93 -58.51
N ASN A 16 5.08 -12.19 -58.69
CA ASN A 16 4.03 -11.42 -58.03
C ASN A 16 4.05 -11.67 -56.52
N VAL A 17 4.23 -12.93 -56.10
CA VAL A 17 4.35 -13.29 -54.68
C VAL A 17 5.57 -12.61 -54.04
N LEU A 18 6.73 -12.60 -54.71
CA LEU A 18 7.92 -11.89 -54.24
C LEU A 18 7.69 -10.38 -54.10
N LYS A 19 7.05 -9.74 -55.09
CA LYS A 19 6.69 -8.31 -55.02
C LYS A 19 5.79 -8.02 -53.81
N THR A 20 4.78 -8.86 -53.59
CA THR A 20 3.86 -8.72 -52.44
C THR A 20 4.59 -8.89 -51.12
N ILE A 21 5.43 -9.92 -50.98
CA ILE A 21 6.18 -10.16 -49.74
C ILE A 21 7.13 -8.99 -49.46
N ARG A 22 7.89 -8.51 -50.45
CA ARG A 22 8.77 -7.33 -50.31
C ARG A 22 8.00 -6.10 -49.84
N ALA A 23 6.83 -5.85 -50.43
CA ALA A 23 5.99 -4.72 -50.05
C ALA A 23 5.47 -4.85 -48.60
N LEU A 24 5.09 -6.06 -48.18
CA LEU A 24 4.62 -6.33 -46.82
C LEU A 24 5.75 -6.24 -45.79
N VAL A 25 6.96 -6.68 -46.15
CA VAL A 25 8.17 -6.51 -45.33
C VAL A 25 8.54 -5.04 -45.18
N ALA A 26 8.52 -4.27 -46.27
CA ALA A 26 8.78 -2.82 -46.22
C ALA A 26 7.77 -2.07 -45.35
N ARG A 27 6.52 -2.56 -45.26
CA ARG A 27 5.47 -2.01 -44.38
C ARG A 27 5.54 -2.53 -42.94
N GLY A 28 6.45 -3.46 -42.63
CA GLY A 28 6.53 -4.10 -41.31
C GLY A 28 5.35 -5.03 -40.99
N VAL A 29 4.56 -5.41 -42.00
CA VAL A 29 3.39 -6.29 -41.81
C VAL A 29 3.82 -7.75 -41.71
N VAL A 30 4.85 -8.13 -42.47
CA VAL A 30 5.46 -9.47 -42.50
C VAL A 30 6.95 -9.34 -42.20
N SER A 31 7.54 -10.39 -41.62
CA SER A 31 8.97 -10.45 -41.34
C SER A 31 9.64 -11.54 -42.18
N GLY A 32 10.79 -11.23 -42.77
CA GLY A 32 11.56 -12.20 -43.55
C GLY A 32 12.64 -11.55 -44.40
N ASN A 33 13.68 -12.33 -44.69
CA ASN A 33 14.76 -11.95 -45.60
C ASN A 33 14.68 -12.80 -46.87
N GLU A 34 15.17 -12.26 -47.98
CA GLU A 34 15.38 -13.07 -49.18
C GLU A 34 16.46 -14.11 -48.92
N THR A 35 16.16 -15.35 -49.29
CA THR A 35 17.04 -16.50 -49.23
C THR A 35 17.33 -16.99 -50.64
N PRO A 36 18.58 -17.38 -50.95
CA PRO A 36 18.91 -17.94 -52.26
C PRO A 36 18.36 -19.37 -52.38
N TYR A 37 17.74 -19.66 -53.51
CA TYR A 37 17.24 -20.98 -53.90
C TYR A 37 17.92 -21.43 -55.19
N THR A 38 18.55 -22.62 -55.18
CA THR A 38 19.16 -23.19 -56.39
C THR A 38 18.19 -24.18 -57.02
N HIS A 39 17.76 -23.90 -58.26
CA HIS A 39 16.82 -24.76 -58.96
C HIS A 39 17.50 -26.02 -59.50
N GLN A 40 16.97 -27.19 -59.12
CA GLN A 40 17.61 -28.49 -59.36
C GLN A 40 17.79 -28.81 -60.85
N GLN A 41 16.93 -28.27 -61.73
CA GLN A 41 16.93 -28.62 -63.15
C GLN A 41 17.94 -27.83 -64.01
N ASN A 42 18.27 -26.59 -63.61
CA ASN A 42 19.13 -25.70 -64.41
C ASN A 42 20.33 -25.15 -63.63
N GLY A 43 20.45 -25.46 -62.34
CA GLY A 43 21.53 -24.99 -61.47
C GLY A 43 21.52 -23.48 -61.22
N GLN A 44 20.47 -22.76 -61.64
CA GLN A 44 20.37 -21.31 -61.48
C GLN A 44 19.88 -20.95 -60.07
N VAL A 45 20.38 -19.83 -59.55
CA VAL A 45 20.00 -19.28 -58.25
C VAL A 45 18.89 -18.24 -58.43
N TYR A 46 17.82 -18.40 -57.67
CA TYR A 46 16.66 -17.52 -57.60
C TYR A 46 16.48 -17.00 -56.17
N SER A 47 15.86 -15.83 -56.01
CA SER A 47 15.45 -15.36 -54.69
C SER A 47 14.16 -16.05 -54.25
N GLU A 48 14.08 -16.46 -53.00
CA GLU A 48 12.83 -16.88 -52.35
C GLU A 48 12.70 -16.26 -50.96
N PHE A 49 11.51 -16.36 -50.36
CA PHE A 49 11.31 -16.10 -48.93
C PHE A 49 10.87 -17.37 -48.22
N LEU A 50 11.37 -17.58 -47.01
CA LEU A 50 10.88 -18.58 -46.06
C LEU A 50 10.08 -17.89 -44.96
N LEU A 51 8.76 -18.06 -44.99
CA LEU A 51 7.85 -17.35 -44.08
C LEU A 51 7.43 -18.22 -42.91
N THR A 52 7.22 -17.56 -41.76
CA THR A 52 6.56 -18.13 -40.58
C THR A 52 5.11 -18.49 -40.89
N TYR A 53 4.46 -19.29 -40.03
CA TYR A 53 3.05 -19.63 -40.19
C TYR A 53 2.17 -18.37 -40.31
N ARG A 54 2.36 -17.42 -39.39
CA ARG A 54 1.56 -16.19 -39.34
C ARG A 54 1.75 -15.34 -40.60
N ASP A 55 2.99 -15.17 -41.04
CA ASP A 55 3.28 -14.37 -42.23
C ASP A 55 2.84 -15.07 -43.52
N THR A 56 2.92 -16.40 -43.57
CA THR A 56 2.33 -17.21 -44.65
C THR A 56 0.82 -16.97 -44.73
N MET A 57 0.11 -16.96 -43.59
CA MET A 57 -1.34 -16.71 -43.57
C MET A 57 -1.70 -15.30 -44.04
N VAL A 58 -0.91 -14.29 -43.68
CA VAL A 58 -1.11 -12.93 -44.18
C VAL A 58 -0.97 -12.87 -45.70
N VAL A 59 0.08 -13.50 -46.25
CA VAL A 59 0.33 -13.48 -47.70
C VAL A 59 -0.72 -14.30 -48.46
N VAL A 60 -0.94 -15.57 -48.08
CA VAL A 60 -1.87 -16.49 -48.77
C VAL A 60 -3.30 -15.96 -48.73
N SER A 61 -3.74 -15.44 -47.58
CA SER A 61 -5.05 -14.80 -47.50
C SER A 61 -5.13 -13.59 -48.43
N GLY A 62 -4.06 -12.82 -48.65
CA GLY A 62 -4.04 -11.75 -49.67
C GLY A 62 -4.32 -12.19 -51.11
N TYR A 63 -4.04 -13.44 -51.46
CA TYR A 63 -4.27 -13.99 -52.80
C TYR A 63 -5.63 -14.70 -52.95
N SER A 64 -6.06 -15.49 -51.96
CA SER A 64 -7.38 -16.14 -52.00
C SER A 64 -8.45 -15.28 -51.35
N VAL A 65 -9.35 -14.73 -52.19
CA VAL A 65 -10.50 -13.95 -51.74
C VAL A 65 -11.44 -14.82 -50.90
N GLU A 66 -11.61 -16.07 -51.29
CA GLU A 66 -12.46 -17.07 -50.63
C GLU A 66 -11.92 -17.41 -49.24
N LEU A 67 -10.60 -17.54 -49.10
CA LEU A 67 -9.97 -17.75 -47.80
C LEU A 67 -10.18 -16.52 -46.90
N ARG A 68 -10.03 -15.30 -47.42
CA ARG A 68 -10.33 -14.08 -46.64
C ARG A 68 -11.77 -14.04 -46.18
N ALA A 69 -12.72 -14.31 -47.08
CA ALA A 69 -14.14 -14.34 -46.75
C ALA A 69 -14.41 -15.34 -45.61
N LYS A 70 -13.92 -16.58 -45.73
CA LYS A 70 -14.06 -17.60 -44.68
C LYS A 70 -13.47 -17.17 -43.32
N ILE A 71 -12.31 -16.50 -43.33
CA ILE A 71 -11.70 -15.98 -42.11
C ILE A 71 -12.60 -14.88 -41.50
N ILE A 72 -13.07 -13.93 -42.30
CA ILE A 72 -13.93 -12.83 -41.87
C ILE A 72 -15.25 -13.37 -41.31
N ASP A 73 -15.93 -14.24 -42.04
CA ASP A 73 -17.21 -14.84 -41.65
C ASP A 73 -17.06 -15.60 -40.33
N ARG A 74 -15.98 -16.38 -40.21
CA ARG A 74 -15.72 -17.14 -38.98
C ARG A 74 -15.47 -16.23 -37.77
N TRP A 75 -14.76 -15.12 -37.96
CA TRP A 75 -14.56 -14.13 -36.90
C TRP A 75 -15.87 -13.46 -36.50
N GLN A 76 -16.73 -13.09 -37.46
CA GLN A 76 -18.04 -12.53 -37.18
C GLN A 76 -18.94 -13.51 -36.40
N GLU A 77 -18.94 -14.79 -36.76
CA GLU A 77 -19.64 -15.83 -35.99
C GLU A 77 -19.15 -15.92 -34.54
N LEU A 78 -17.83 -15.87 -34.32
CA LEU A 78 -17.24 -15.90 -32.98
C LEU A 78 -17.63 -14.65 -32.17
N GLU A 79 -17.61 -13.47 -32.78
CA GLU A 79 -18.04 -12.23 -32.12
C GLU A 79 -19.53 -12.27 -31.74
N GLN A 80 -20.38 -12.84 -32.60
CA GLN A 80 -21.80 -13.04 -32.30
C GLN A 80 -22.02 -14.04 -31.16
N GLN A 81 -21.19 -15.08 -31.04
CA GLN A 81 -21.28 -16.05 -29.95
C GLN A 81 -20.87 -15.44 -28.59
N VAL A 82 -19.83 -14.61 -28.57
CA VAL A 82 -19.39 -13.92 -27.35
C VAL A 82 -20.39 -12.82 -26.96
N THR A 83 -21.05 -12.19 -27.93
CA THR A 83 -22.05 -11.14 -27.71
C THR A 83 -23.46 -11.69 -27.59
N ARG A 84 -23.65 -12.91 -27.05
CA ARG A 84 -25.01 -13.35 -26.71
C ARG A 84 -25.43 -12.59 -25.45
N PRO A 85 -26.42 -11.67 -25.52
CA PRO A 85 -26.91 -11.02 -24.32
C PRO A 85 -27.45 -12.09 -23.38
N LEU A 86 -27.07 -12.02 -22.09
CA LEU A 86 -27.64 -12.90 -21.08
C LEU A 86 -29.17 -12.86 -21.19
N THR A 87 -29.79 -14.01 -21.14
CA THR A 87 -31.25 -14.11 -21.06
C THR A 87 -31.75 -13.41 -19.80
N ALA A 88 -33.01 -12.95 -19.80
CA ALA A 88 -33.59 -12.30 -18.62
C ALA A 88 -33.48 -13.17 -17.34
N ALA A 89 -33.54 -14.50 -17.49
CA ALA A 89 -33.37 -15.44 -16.40
C ALA A 89 -31.93 -15.47 -15.85
N GLU A 90 -30.93 -15.46 -16.73
CA GLU A 90 -29.51 -15.44 -16.33
C GLU A 90 -29.14 -14.10 -15.67
N GLN A 91 -29.68 -12.98 -16.17
CA GLN A 91 -29.50 -11.66 -15.55
C GLN A 91 -30.09 -11.61 -14.13
N LEU A 92 -31.30 -12.14 -13.95
CA LEU A 92 -31.94 -12.22 -12.64
C LEU A 92 -31.10 -13.07 -11.68
N LEU A 93 -30.64 -14.24 -12.11
CA LEU A 93 -29.80 -15.11 -11.28
C LEU A 93 -28.48 -14.42 -10.87
N ALA A 94 -27.81 -13.72 -11.79
CA ALA A 94 -26.61 -12.95 -11.49
C ALA A 94 -26.88 -11.83 -10.47
N SER A 95 -28.00 -11.12 -10.60
CA SER A 95 -28.40 -10.08 -9.63
C SER A 95 -28.68 -10.66 -8.24
N VAL A 96 -29.34 -11.80 -8.15
CA VAL A 96 -29.62 -12.50 -6.88
C VAL A 96 -28.32 -12.96 -6.22
N GLN A 97 -27.35 -13.45 -7.00
CA GLN A 97 -26.05 -13.83 -6.45
C GLN A 97 -25.33 -12.62 -5.85
N LEU A 98 -25.35 -11.49 -6.54
CA LEU A 98 -24.75 -10.24 -6.05
C LEU A 98 -25.41 -9.75 -4.75
N THR A 99 -26.75 -9.79 -4.66
CA THR A 99 -27.44 -9.35 -3.44
C THR A 99 -27.11 -10.25 -2.24
N VAL A 100 -27.04 -11.57 -2.43
CA VAL A 100 -26.64 -12.52 -1.38
C VAL A 100 -25.22 -12.24 -0.89
N ASP A 101 -24.28 -11.95 -1.79
CA ASP A 101 -22.91 -11.64 -1.41
C ASP A 101 -22.79 -10.30 -0.67
N LEU A 102 -23.58 -9.30 -1.06
CA LEU A 102 -23.66 -8.04 -0.35
C LEU A 102 -24.21 -8.21 1.07
N GLU A 103 -25.29 -8.97 1.25
CA GLU A 103 -25.83 -9.25 2.59
C GLU A 103 -24.82 -9.96 3.49
N ARG A 104 -24.06 -10.93 2.95
CA ARG A 104 -23.03 -11.64 3.71
C ARG A 104 -21.92 -10.69 4.18
N ARG A 105 -21.44 -9.81 3.31
CA ARG A 105 -20.43 -8.79 3.65
C ARG A 105 -20.96 -7.80 4.68
N GLN A 106 -22.22 -7.41 4.56
CA GLN A 106 -22.86 -6.50 5.50
C GLN A 106 -22.92 -7.12 6.90
N ARG A 107 -23.37 -8.37 7.05
CA ARG A 107 -23.38 -9.07 8.35
C ARG A 107 -21.99 -9.18 8.96
N GLN A 108 -20.98 -9.49 8.16
CA GLN A 108 -19.60 -9.56 8.66
C GLN A 108 -19.11 -8.20 9.16
N THR A 109 -19.45 -7.13 8.44
CA THR A 109 -19.12 -5.76 8.84
C THR A 109 -19.84 -5.39 10.14
N GLU A 110 -21.13 -5.71 10.26
CA GLU A 110 -21.91 -5.49 11.48
C GLU A 110 -21.32 -6.22 12.69
N HIS A 111 -20.86 -7.46 12.52
CA HIS A 111 -20.16 -8.19 13.58
C HIS A 111 -18.82 -7.54 13.98
N GLN A 112 -18.03 -7.06 13.02
CA GLN A 112 -16.78 -6.36 13.30
C GLN A 112 -17.03 -5.02 14.02
N VAL A 113 -18.06 -4.28 13.60
CA VAL A 113 -18.47 -3.03 14.25
C VAL A 113 -18.95 -3.29 15.67
N ALA A 114 -19.71 -4.37 15.91
CA ALA A 114 -20.15 -4.74 17.25
C ALA A 114 -18.97 -5.06 18.19
N ALA A 115 -18.00 -5.87 17.74
CA ALA A 115 -16.80 -6.18 18.52
C ALA A 115 -15.93 -4.95 18.79
N LEU A 116 -15.81 -4.04 17.81
CA LEU A 116 -15.10 -2.78 17.99
C LEU A 116 -15.83 -1.86 18.98
N ALA A 117 -17.16 -1.77 18.90
CA ALA A 117 -17.96 -0.97 19.83
C ALA A 117 -17.82 -1.45 21.27
N GLU A 118 -17.76 -2.78 21.50
CA GLU A 118 -17.47 -3.36 22.81
C GLU A 118 -16.08 -2.95 23.32
N THR A 119 -15.05 -3.06 22.46
CA THR A 119 -13.68 -2.66 22.80
C THR A 119 -13.57 -1.18 23.14
N VAL A 120 -14.23 -0.31 22.36
CA VAL A 120 -14.27 1.14 22.61
C VAL A 120 -15.01 1.44 23.91
N GLY A 121 -16.12 0.74 24.19
CA GLY A 121 -16.85 0.88 25.44
C GLY A 121 -16.04 0.49 26.68
N ASP A 122 -15.17 -0.53 26.57
CA ASP A 122 -14.23 -0.90 27.63
C ASP A 122 -13.12 0.15 27.81
N MET A 123 -12.63 0.75 26.72
CA MET A 123 -11.65 1.84 26.76
C MET A 123 -12.23 3.12 27.41
N ASP A 124 -13.47 3.49 27.08
CA ASP A 124 -14.17 4.62 27.69
C ASP A 124 -14.43 4.40 29.18
N ARG A 125 -14.73 3.15 29.60
CA ARG A 125 -14.84 2.78 31.03
C ARG A 125 -13.50 2.88 31.77
N ALA A 126 -12.38 2.65 31.10
CA ALA A 126 -11.05 2.77 31.70
C ALA A 126 -10.61 4.23 31.91
N HIS A 127 -11.15 5.19 31.17
CA HIS A 127 -10.81 6.61 31.26
C HIS A 127 -12.06 7.50 31.23
N PRO A 128 -12.77 7.68 32.37
CA PRO A 128 -13.97 8.50 32.41
C PRO A 128 -13.66 9.95 31.99
N LEU A 129 -14.55 10.52 31.19
CA LEU A 129 -14.46 11.91 30.75
C LEU A 129 -15.08 12.83 31.84
N LEU A 130 -14.24 13.61 32.50
CA LEU A 130 -14.61 14.52 33.60
C LEU A 130 -14.80 15.96 33.11
N ASP A 131 -15.65 16.72 33.81
CA ASP A 131 -15.91 18.14 33.48
C ASP A 131 -14.89 19.11 34.12
N SER A 132 -14.16 18.65 35.13
CA SER A 132 -13.10 19.43 35.78
C SER A 132 -12.03 18.53 36.38
N ILE A 133 -10.85 19.11 36.65
CA ILE A 133 -9.71 18.40 37.25
C ILE A 133 -10.00 18.18 38.74
N PRO A 134 -10.06 16.92 39.24
CA PRO A 134 -10.28 16.64 40.66
C PRO A 134 -9.09 17.04 41.56
N ASN A 135 -9.34 17.15 42.86
CA ASN A 135 -8.29 17.39 43.85
C ASN A 135 -7.23 16.27 43.81
N GLY A 136 -5.95 16.66 43.87
CA GLY A 136 -4.83 15.72 43.80
C GLY A 136 -4.45 15.26 42.39
N MET A 137 -5.18 15.71 41.37
CA MET A 137 -4.86 15.48 39.96
C MET A 137 -4.22 16.72 39.33
N GLU A 138 -3.45 16.52 38.26
CA GLU A 138 -2.81 17.61 37.52
C GLU A 138 -2.75 17.31 36.02
N SER A 139 -2.80 18.38 35.21
CA SER A 139 -2.63 18.30 33.75
C SER A 139 -1.16 18.27 33.37
N ILE A 140 -0.86 17.89 32.12
CA ILE A 140 0.52 17.90 31.60
C ILE A 140 1.20 19.28 31.74
N THR A 141 0.43 20.36 31.57
CA THR A 141 0.93 21.73 31.74
C THR A 141 1.32 22.01 33.19
N ALA A 142 0.52 21.58 34.16
CA ALA A 142 0.83 21.72 35.58
C ALA A 142 2.03 20.84 35.99
N ILE A 143 2.13 19.61 35.46
CA ILE A 143 3.28 18.71 35.66
C ILE A 143 4.56 19.39 35.18
N ARG A 144 4.57 19.91 33.94
CA ARG A 144 5.72 20.64 33.37
C ARG A 144 6.19 21.78 34.26
N GLN A 145 5.27 22.59 34.78
CA GLN A 145 5.62 23.70 35.67
C GLN A 145 6.18 23.22 37.01
N ARG A 146 5.51 22.26 37.65
CA ARG A 146 5.87 21.78 39.00
C ARG A 146 7.18 20.99 38.99
N ILE A 147 7.27 19.97 38.15
CA ILE A 147 8.44 19.10 38.02
C ILE A 147 9.62 19.86 37.43
N GLY A 148 9.38 20.74 36.45
CA GLY A 148 10.42 21.61 35.88
C GLY A 148 11.06 22.50 36.93
N LYS A 149 10.29 23.10 37.84
CA LYS A 149 10.83 23.88 38.97
C LYS A 149 11.57 23.03 40.00
N GLN A 150 11.05 21.84 40.31
CA GLN A 150 11.61 20.95 41.32
C GLN A 150 12.96 20.36 40.90
N TYR A 151 13.05 19.82 39.69
CA TYR A 151 14.22 19.09 39.20
C TYR A 151 15.02 19.85 38.13
N GLY A 152 14.60 21.06 37.72
CA GLY A 152 15.26 21.82 36.67
C GLY A 152 15.16 21.19 35.28
N LEU A 153 14.18 20.31 35.06
CA LEU A 153 14.02 19.54 33.82
C LEU A 153 13.33 20.36 32.72
N PRO A 154 13.76 20.26 31.46
CA PRO A 154 13.09 20.92 30.34
C PRO A 154 11.76 20.21 30.00
N PRO A 155 10.75 20.93 29.45
CA PRO A 155 9.44 20.35 29.13
C PRO A 155 9.49 19.10 28.26
N ARG A 156 10.43 19.05 27.30
CA ARG A 156 10.65 17.89 26.43
C ARG A 156 10.97 16.61 27.22
N VAL A 157 11.83 16.72 28.23
CA VAL A 157 12.20 15.56 29.07
C VAL A 157 11.02 15.14 29.94
N ILE A 158 10.30 16.11 30.49
CA ILE A 158 9.10 15.85 31.30
C ILE A 158 8.05 15.11 30.45
N ASP A 159 7.83 15.54 29.21
CA ASP A 159 6.88 14.88 28.30
C ASP A 159 7.29 13.44 27.97
N ALA A 160 8.59 13.22 27.71
CA ALA A 160 9.11 11.89 27.42
C ALA A 160 8.96 10.95 28.63
N VAL A 161 9.25 11.42 29.85
CA VAL A 161 9.05 10.64 31.08
C VAL A 161 7.58 10.28 31.29
N VAL A 162 6.66 11.19 30.96
CA VAL A 162 5.22 10.96 31.15
C VAL A 162 4.62 10.09 30.05
N ARG A 163 5.18 10.05 28.83
CA ARG A 163 4.52 9.43 27.66
C ARG A 163 5.25 8.27 27.01
N GLU A 164 6.57 8.27 27.05
CA GLU A 164 7.40 7.41 26.20
C GLU A 164 8.24 6.41 27.00
N MET A 165 8.45 6.66 28.29
CA MET A 165 9.31 5.82 29.12
C MET A 165 8.64 4.52 29.60
N PRO A 166 9.44 3.46 29.88
CA PRO A 166 8.93 2.15 30.33
C PRO A 166 8.06 2.19 31.60
N HIS A 167 8.24 3.22 32.44
CA HIS A 167 7.49 3.43 33.67
C HIS A 167 6.61 4.69 33.62
N SER A 168 6.11 5.02 32.42
CA SER A 168 5.19 6.13 32.23
C SER A 168 3.91 5.94 33.06
N PRO A 169 3.45 7.00 33.76
CA PRO A 169 2.25 6.95 34.57
C PRO A 169 1.02 6.89 33.67
N ARG A 170 0.06 6.03 34.01
CA ARG A 170 -1.19 5.92 33.23
C ARG A 170 -2.07 7.14 33.52
N PRO A 171 -2.65 7.78 32.50
CA PRO A 171 -3.67 8.81 32.72
C PRO A 171 -4.79 8.27 33.59
N PHE A 172 -5.20 9.04 34.59
CA PHE A 172 -6.33 8.68 35.45
C PHE A 172 -7.66 8.86 34.71
N ALA A 173 -7.80 9.98 34.01
CA ALA A 173 -9.03 10.36 33.32
C ALA A 173 -8.73 11.34 32.18
N MET A 174 -9.72 11.54 31.32
CA MET A 174 -9.74 12.64 30.36
C MET A 174 -10.60 13.76 30.94
N VAL A 175 -10.22 15.02 30.75
CA VAL A 175 -10.99 16.19 31.22
C VAL A 175 -11.37 17.03 30.02
N ARG A 176 -12.65 17.45 29.95
CA ARG A 176 -13.13 18.36 28.90
C ARG A 176 -12.39 19.69 28.98
N SER A 177 -11.97 20.20 27.83
CA SER A 177 -11.41 21.54 27.76
C SER A 177 -12.50 22.59 28.01
N LYS A 178 -12.20 23.58 28.84
CA LYS A 178 -13.08 24.74 29.08
C LYS A 178 -12.83 25.89 28.10
N HIS A 179 -11.88 25.74 27.17
CA HIS A 179 -11.57 26.75 26.18
C HIS A 179 -12.64 26.77 25.08
N GLU A 180 -13.13 27.96 24.75
CA GLU A 180 -14.23 28.23 23.79
C GLU A 180 -13.82 28.03 22.31
N GLU A 181 -12.72 27.32 22.05
CA GLU A 181 -12.29 27.00 20.70
C GLU A 181 -13.12 25.81 20.17
N LEU A 182 -13.79 26.02 19.04
CA LEU A 182 -14.46 24.97 18.26
C LEU A 182 -13.48 23.80 18.05
N ASN A 183 -13.75 22.66 18.68
CA ASN A 183 -12.94 21.43 18.71
C ASN A 183 -11.82 21.32 19.76
N ALA A 184 -11.94 21.97 20.92
CA ALA A 184 -11.01 21.72 22.01
C ALA A 184 -11.07 20.25 22.48
N ARG A 185 -10.06 19.46 22.10
CA ARG A 185 -9.97 18.04 22.46
C ARG A 185 -9.84 17.88 23.98
N PRO A 186 -10.49 16.87 24.60
CA PRO A 186 -10.23 16.52 25.99
C PRO A 186 -8.73 16.30 26.24
N PHE A 187 -8.27 16.63 27.44
CA PHE A 187 -6.87 16.44 27.83
C PHE A 187 -6.75 15.46 29.00
N ALA A 188 -5.67 14.70 29.03
CA ALA A 188 -5.39 13.73 30.10
C ALA A 188 -4.99 14.42 31.42
N VAL A 189 -5.38 13.80 32.53
CA VAL A 189 -4.91 14.16 33.89
C VAL A 189 -4.31 12.96 34.60
N TRP A 190 -3.34 13.24 35.47
CA TRP A 190 -2.61 12.23 36.23
C TRP A 190 -2.65 12.52 37.73
N ALA A 191 -2.50 11.48 38.54
CA ALA A 191 -2.38 11.62 39.98
C ALA A 191 -1.03 12.25 40.35
N LYS A 192 -1.06 13.36 41.11
CA LYS A 192 0.15 14.10 41.53
C LYS A 192 1.15 13.21 42.30
N ALA A 193 0.64 12.28 43.10
CA ALA A 193 1.45 11.32 43.86
C ALA A 193 2.19 10.34 42.93
N GLU A 194 1.53 9.83 41.90
CA GLU A 194 2.11 8.92 40.92
C GLU A 194 3.17 9.63 40.08
N ILE A 195 2.86 10.83 39.56
CA ILE A 195 3.83 11.67 38.87
C ILE A 195 5.08 11.86 39.71
N SER A 196 4.92 12.23 40.99
CA SER A 196 6.06 12.46 41.87
C SER A 196 6.91 11.18 42.05
N ARG A 197 6.27 10.01 42.20
CA ARG A 197 6.96 8.72 42.28
C ARG A 197 7.71 8.35 41.00
N VAL A 198 7.14 8.61 39.83
CA VAL A 198 7.81 8.35 38.54
C VAL A 198 9.04 9.26 38.40
N PHE A 199 8.91 10.56 38.69
CA PHE A 199 10.03 11.49 38.58
C PHE A 199 11.11 11.27 39.64
N GLU A 200 10.77 10.81 40.84
CA GLU A 200 11.76 10.36 41.83
C GLU A 200 12.55 9.15 41.33
N ARG A 201 11.89 8.16 40.72
CA ARG A 201 12.57 7.01 40.11
C ARG A 201 13.47 7.45 38.96
N PHE A 202 12.96 8.30 38.07
CA PHE A 202 13.72 8.87 36.96
C PHE A 202 14.96 9.62 37.46
N ALA A 203 14.80 10.47 38.48
CA ALA A 203 15.91 11.22 39.07
C ALA A 203 16.98 10.29 39.68
N ARG A 204 16.60 9.18 40.31
CA ARG A 204 17.55 8.17 40.81
C ARG A 204 18.31 7.43 39.71
N GLY A 205 17.69 7.25 38.54
CA GLY A 205 18.31 6.63 37.37
C GLY A 205 19.20 7.59 36.56
N CYS A 206 19.22 8.88 36.90
CA CYS A 206 20.01 9.88 36.19
C CYS A 206 21.48 9.84 36.63
N THR A 207 22.40 9.87 35.67
CA THR A 207 23.83 10.03 35.91
C THR A 207 24.26 11.44 35.54
N PHE A 208 24.82 12.20 36.49
CA PHE A 208 25.31 13.55 36.23
C PHE A 208 26.65 13.51 35.48
N VAL A 209 26.71 14.21 34.35
CA VAL A 209 27.93 14.38 33.58
C VAL A 209 28.63 15.70 33.92
N THR A 210 27.85 16.70 34.33
CA THR A 210 28.32 18.00 34.84
C THR A 210 27.38 18.47 35.95
N GLN A 211 27.71 19.55 36.67
CA GLN A 211 26.88 20.11 37.75
C GLN A 211 25.43 20.41 37.36
N HIS A 212 25.14 20.64 36.07
CA HIS A 212 23.80 20.99 35.58
C HIS A 212 23.31 20.11 34.42
N ARG A 213 24.03 19.05 34.05
CA ARG A 213 23.61 18.12 32.98
C ARG A 213 23.69 16.67 33.42
N ALA A 214 22.63 15.93 33.11
CA ALA A 214 22.52 14.50 33.36
C ALA A 214 22.16 13.72 32.09
N THR A 215 22.39 12.42 32.11
CA THR A 215 21.93 11.43 31.13
C THR A 215 21.09 10.36 31.84
N HIS A 216 20.19 9.71 31.12
CA HIS A 216 19.38 8.61 31.64
C HIS A 216 19.33 7.47 30.61
N PRO A 217 19.53 6.19 30.98
CA PRO A 217 19.57 5.06 30.05
C PRO A 217 18.35 4.97 29.12
N ASP A 218 17.15 5.18 29.69
CA ASP A 218 15.88 5.10 28.96
C ASP A 218 15.53 6.40 28.20
N PHE A 219 16.37 7.44 28.26
CA PHE A 219 16.15 8.71 27.56
C PHE A 219 17.14 8.86 26.40
N GLY A 220 16.65 9.06 25.17
CA GLY A 220 17.51 9.30 24.01
C GLY A 220 18.60 8.23 23.82
N ALA A 221 18.23 6.96 24.06
CA ALA A 221 19.13 5.80 24.06
C ALA A 221 20.35 5.91 25.00
N GLY A 222 20.25 6.69 26.08
CA GLY A 222 21.32 6.87 27.07
C GLY A 222 22.41 7.87 26.67
N LEU A 223 22.34 8.43 25.46
CA LEU A 223 23.37 9.31 24.90
C LEU A 223 23.00 10.79 25.02
N GLU A 224 21.71 11.09 25.15
CA GLU A 224 21.24 12.47 25.22
C GLU A 224 21.43 13.10 26.60
N ARG A 225 22.11 14.25 26.63
CA ARG A 225 22.31 15.07 27.82
C ARG A 225 21.20 16.10 27.95
N PHE A 226 20.61 16.19 29.12
CA PHE A 226 19.59 17.20 29.44
C PHE A 226 19.93 17.98 30.71
N GLN A 227 19.30 19.15 30.85
CA GLN A 227 19.46 19.98 32.03
C GLN A 227 18.72 19.37 33.21
N MET A 228 19.39 19.29 34.35
CA MET A 228 18.82 18.83 35.62
C MET A 228 19.52 19.52 36.78
N ARG A 229 18.76 19.92 37.80
CA ARG A 229 19.29 20.45 39.06
C ARG A 229 19.66 19.29 39.97
N GLY A 230 20.92 19.23 40.42
CA GLY A 230 21.43 18.14 41.23
C GLY A 230 21.22 18.33 42.74
N THR A 231 20.87 17.24 43.42
CA THR A 231 21.27 16.99 44.82
C THR A 231 22.29 15.85 44.77
N PRO A 232 23.54 16.03 45.21
CA PRO A 232 24.51 14.95 45.22
C PRO A 232 24.16 13.94 46.31
N ALA A 233 23.94 12.67 45.93
CA ALA A 233 23.95 11.55 46.86
C ALA A 233 25.32 10.85 46.81
N GLN A 234 26.40 11.61 47.07
CA GLN A 234 27.78 11.10 47.18
C GLN A 234 28.59 11.77 48.30
N GLU A 235 27.96 12.09 49.44
CA GLU A 235 28.67 12.38 50.70
C GLU A 235 28.06 11.53 51.82
N ALA A 236 28.51 10.27 51.92
CA ALA A 236 28.43 9.42 53.11
C ALA A 236 29.28 8.17 52.89
N ALA A 237 30.58 8.35 52.65
CA ALA A 237 31.59 7.30 52.72
C ALA A 237 32.95 7.94 53.02
N GLU A 238 33.08 8.46 54.24
CA GLU A 238 34.33 8.52 55.01
C GLU A 238 34.03 8.08 56.44
#